data_AF-A0A2T4JGL2-F1
#
_entry.id   AF-A0A2T4JGL2-F1
#
_cell.length_a   1.000
_cell.length_b   1.000
_cell.length_c   1.000
_cell.angle_alpha   90.00
_cell.angle_beta   90.00
_cell.angle_gamma   90.00
#
_symmetry.space_group_name_H-M   'P 1'
#
loop_
_entity.id
_entity.type
_entity.pdbx_description
1 polymer ?
#
loop_
_entity_poly.entity_id
_entity_poly.type
_entity_poly.pdbx_seq_one_letter_code
_entity_poly.pdbx_strand_id
1 'polypeptide(L)'
;MIYRAPPRAEAASPPAPATETARPGRSGLWPLVAFVIACLCTAGPILMHLHLPLIDLPNHIARHVIMATTGGALLEYYSATTALVPNSTVDLLWRLTGYPVGAERFSQLVLAGYAVLLIAAVMVLSRTLHGRWMVWPAVAGLVVFNASFFWGFQNFIVAVPFSILAMALWLWLEDRPLGLRVAILGPVAALLYIMHFFAFAAFAIMAFGRGAARP
;
A
#
# COMPACT_ATOMS: atom_id res chain seq x y z
N MET A 1 -65.60 20.68 46.47
CA MET A 1 -64.89 19.41 46.76
C MET A 1 -63.86 19.22 45.65
N ILE A 2 -62.59 19.55 45.91
CA ILE A 2 -61.53 19.56 44.88
C ILE A 2 -60.74 18.26 45.01
N TYR A 3 -60.81 17.41 43.99
CA TYR A 3 -60.11 16.12 43.94
C TYR A 3 -58.69 16.33 43.42
N ARG A 4 -57.67 16.04 44.24
CA ARG A 4 -56.25 16.13 43.90
C ARG A 4 -55.76 14.74 43.48
N ALA A 5 -55.34 14.58 42.23
CA ALA A 5 -54.79 13.32 41.74
C ALA A 5 -53.44 12.98 42.41
N PRO A 6 -53.13 11.69 42.65
CA PRO A 6 -51.87 11.28 43.26
C PRO A 6 -50.67 11.41 42.29
N PRO A 7 -49.45 11.60 42.81
CA PRO A 7 -48.25 11.71 41.99
C PRO A 7 -47.92 10.38 41.28
N ARG A 8 -47.53 10.45 40.01
CA ARG A 8 -47.03 9.29 39.25
C ARG A 8 -45.70 8.83 39.85
N ALA A 9 -45.59 7.52 40.11
CA ALA A 9 -44.33 6.89 40.44
C ALA A 9 -43.38 7.00 39.24
N GLU A 10 -42.24 7.64 39.46
CA GLU A 10 -41.15 7.73 38.48
C GLU A 10 -40.52 6.34 38.36
N ALA A 11 -40.77 5.68 37.22
CA ALA A 11 -40.19 4.38 36.94
C ALA A 11 -38.67 4.55 36.78
N ALA A 12 -37.89 3.85 37.61
CA ALA A 12 -36.44 3.85 37.53
C ALA A 12 -35.99 3.47 36.11
N SER A 13 -35.19 4.33 35.49
CA SER A 13 -34.59 4.09 34.17
C SER A 13 -33.82 2.75 34.18
N PRO A 14 -33.93 1.93 33.14
CA PRO A 14 -33.19 0.68 33.06
C PRO A 14 -31.68 0.96 33.11
N PRO A 15 -30.89 0.09 33.77
CA PRO A 15 -29.44 0.26 33.82
C PRO A 15 -28.88 0.27 32.40
N ALA A 16 -27.94 1.18 32.14
CA ALA A 16 -27.25 1.26 30.86
C ALA A 16 -26.64 -0.11 30.51
N PRO A 17 -26.73 -0.57 29.25
CA PRO A 17 -26.13 -1.83 28.86
C PRO A 17 -24.64 -1.81 29.21
N ALA A 18 -24.20 -2.81 29.95
CA ALA A 18 -22.80 -2.98 30.28
C ALA A 18 -22.00 -2.96 28.97
N THR A 19 -21.08 -2.00 28.84
CA THR A 19 -20.07 -2.00 27.79
C THR A 19 -19.24 -3.27 27.97
N GLU A 20 -19.61 -4.32 27.26
CA GLU A 20 -18.82 -5.53 27.13
C GLU A 20 -17.48 -5.10 26.52
N THR A 21 -16.47 -4.99 27.38
CA THR A 21 -15.10 -4.72 26.95
C THR A 21 -14.67 -5.90 26.12
N ALA A 22 -14.74 -5.74 24.78
CA ALA A 22 -14.34 -6.76 23.83
C ALA A 22 -12.96 -7.27 24.20
N ARG A 23 -12.90 -8.49 24.74
CA ARG A 23 -11.62 -9.15 25.04
C ARG A 23 -10.81 -9.17 23.75
N PRO A 24 -9.53 -8.76 23.74
CA PRO A 24 -8.70 -8.84 22.55
C PRO A 24 -8.58 -10.33 22.19
N GLY A 25 -9.39 -10.77 21.23
CA GLY A 25 -9.35 -12.14 20.74
C GLY A 25 -7.95 -12.41 20.20
N ARG A 26 -7.28 -13.45 20.73
CA ARG A 26 -5.98 -13.91 20.21
C ARG A 26 -6.16 -14.11 18.71
N SER A 27 -5.56 -13.26 17.88
CA SER A 27 -5.54 -13.50 16.44
C SER A 27 -4.74 -14.78 16.24
N GLY A 28 -5.45 -15.88 15.95
CA GLY A 28 -4.82 -17.17 15.65
C GLY A 28 -3.91 -17.06 14.42
N LEU A 29 -3.23 -18.15 14.06
CA LEU A 29 -2.28 -18.15 12.94
C LEU A 29 -2.95 -17.97 11.55
N TRP A 30 -4.28 -18.01 11.47
CA TRP A 30 -5.04 -17.97 10.22
C TRP A 30 -4.78 -16.75 9.31
N PRO A 31 -4.66 -15.50 9.79
CA PRO A 31 -4.30 -14.37 8.94
C PRO A 31 -2.91 -14.54 8.32
N LEU A 32 -1.94 -15.09 9.07
CA LEU A 32 -0.61 -15.38 8.55
C LEU A 32 -0.64 -16.49 7.49
N VAL A 33 -1.39 -17.57 7.74
CA VAL A 33 -1.58 -18.65 6.77
C VAL A 33 -2.20 -18.10 5.48
N ALA A 34 -3.25 -17.28 5.58
CA ALA A 34 -3.89 -16.67 4.44
C ALA A 34 -2.96 -15.72 3.67
N PHE A 35 -2.16 -14.92 4.38
CA PHE A 35 -1.12 -14.08 3.78
C PHE A 35 -0.11 -14.92 2.98
N VAL A 36 0.44 -15.98 3.59
CA VAL A 36 1.42 -16.85 2.94
C VAL A 36 0.83 -17.52 1.70
N ILE A 37 -0.39 -18.07 1.79
CA ILE A 37 -1.06 -18.68 0.64
C ILE A 37 -1.26 -17.66 -0.48
N ALA A 38 -1.78 -16.47 -0.17
CA ALA A 38 -1.99 -15.42 -1.18
C ALA A 38 -0.68 -14.98 -1.83
N CYS A 39 0.40 -14.84 -1.05
CA CYS A 39 1.74 -14.54 -1.56
C CYS A 39 2.28 -15.64 -2.47
N LEU A 40 2.14 -16.92 -2.09
CA LEU A 40 2.58 -18.04 -2.92
C LEU A 40 1.79 -18.12 -4.23
N CYS A 41 0.47 -17.93 -4.19
CA CYS A 41 -0.39 -17.95 -5.38
C CYS A 41 -0.12 -16.78 -6.35
N THR A 42 0.45 -15.67 -5.88
CA THR A 42 0.68 -14.46 -6.69
C THR A 42 2.15 -14.27 -7.06
N ALA A 43 3.06 -14.23 -6.08
CA ALA A 43 4.49 -14.11 -6.32
C ALA A 43 5.10 -15.39 -6.91
N GLY A 44 4.53 -16.57 -6.63
CA GLY A 44 5.01 -17.85 -7.16
C GLY A 44 5.07 -17.89 -8.70
N PRO A 45 3.95 -17.65 -9.42
CA PRO A 45 3.93 -17.60 -10.88
C PRO A 45 4.92 -16.58 -11.48
N ILE A 46 5.09 -15.43 -10.82
CA ILE A 46 6.05 -14.39 -11.22
C ILE A 46 7.48 -14.92 -11.12
N LEU A 47 7.83 -15.56 -10.01
CA LEU A 47 9.19 -16.07 -9.76
C LEU A 47 9.53 -17.30 -10.62
N MET A 48 8.54 -18.05 -11.07
CA MET A 48 8.72 -19.20 -11.96
C MET A 48 9.10 -18.82 -13.40
N HIS A 49 8.82 -17.59 -13.82
CA HIS A 49 9.06 -17.13 -15.20
C HIS A 49 9.90 -15.86 -15.22
N LEU A 50 11.15 -15.96 -15.68
CA LEU A 50 12.05 -14.81 -15.77
C LEU A 50 11.52 -13.75 -16.74
N HIS A 51 11.00 -14.20 -17.89
CA HIS A 51 10.45 -13.33 -18.93
C HIS A 51 8.93 -13.26 -18.80
N LEU A 52 8.45 -12.18 -18.17
CA LEU A 52 7.02 -11.92 -18.05
C LEU A 52 6.52 -11.20 -19.32
N PRO A 53 5.45 -11.68 -19.97
CA PRO A 53 4.93 -11.09 -21.20
C PRO A 53 4.09 -9.85 -20.91
N LEU A 54 4.66 -8.84 -20.23
CA LEU A 54 3.99 -7.57 -19.93
C LEU A 54 4.36 -6.53 -20.98
N ILE A 55 3.40 -5.69 -21.37
CA ILE A 55 3.51 -4.81 -22.55
C ILE A 55 4.70 -3.85 -22.46
N ASP A 56 4.84 -3.12 -21.33
CA ASP A 56 5.88 -2.09 -21.15
C ASP A 56 7.13 -2.58 -20.41
N LEU A 57 7.12 -3.83 -19.91
CA LEU A 57 8.26 -4.37 -19.17
C LEU A 57 9.58 -4.39 -19.98
N PRO A 58 9.58 -4.71 -21.29
CA PRO A 58 10.78 -4.61 -22.11
C PRO A 58 11.41 -3.20 -22.11
N ASN A 59 10.59 -2.14 -22.05
CA ASN A 59 11.10 -0.76 -22.00
C ASN A 59 11.82 -0.46 -20.68
N HIS A 60 11.27 -0.94 -19.55
CA HIS A 60 11.93 -0.83 -18.25
C HIS A 60 13.26 -1.60 -18.22
N ILE A 61 13.28 -2.83 -18.73
CA ILE A 61 14.50 -3.65 -18.80
C ILE A 61 15.56 -2.96 -19.66
N ALA A 62 15.20 -2.48 -20.86
CA ALA A 62 16.13 -1.78 -21.74
C ALA A 62 16.74 -0.54 -21.08
N ARG A 63 15.92 0.26 -20.39
CA ARG A 63 16.38 1.43 -19.63
C ARG A 63 17.37 1.04 -18.53
N HIS A 64 17.08 -0.01 -17.76
CA HIS A 64 17.97 -0.50 -16.71
C HIS A 64 19.31 -1.02 -17.27
N VAL A 65 19.29 -1.70 -18.41
CA VAL A 65 20.50 -2.13 -19.13
C VAL A 65 21.34 -0.92 -19.53
N ILE A 66 20.73 0.10 -20.13
CA ILE A 66 21.42 1.35 -20.51
C ILE A 66 22.03 2.03 -19.27
N MET A 67 21.29 2.13 -18.16
CA MET A 67 21.79 2.73 -16.91
C MET A 67 23.00 2.00 -16.31
N ALA A 68 23.09 0.68 -16.48
CA ALA A 68 24.18 -0.15 -15.96
C ALA A 68 25.35 -0.29 -16.95
N THR A 69 25.20 0.17 -18.20
CA THR A 69 26.23 0.05 -19.24
C THR A 69 27.35 1.07 -19.02
N THR A 70 28.60 0.61 -19.08
CA THR A 70 29.80 1.44 -18.92
C THR A 70 30.59 1.65 -20.22
N GLY A 71 30.18 1.01 -21.32
CA GLY A 71 30.84 1.12 -22.63
C GLY A 71 30.07 0.46 -23.76
N GLY A 72 30.50 0.69 -25.00
CA GLY A 72 29.94 0.08 -26.21
C GLY A 72 28.97 0.98 -26.98
N ALA A 73 28.51 0.47 -28.13
CA ALA A 73 27.74 1.24 -29.12
C ALA A 73 26.44 1.87 -28.57
N LEU A 74 25.85 1.31 -27.51
CA LEU A 74 24.65 1.90 -26.89
C LEU A 74 24.90 3.32 -26.39
N LEU A 75 26.10 3.64 -25.90
CA LEU A 75 26.43 4.96 -25.37
C LEU A 75 26.59 6.03 -26.46
N GLU A 76 26.64 5.64 -27.74
CA GLU A 76 26.61 6.57 -28.87
C GLU A 76 25.21 7.16 -29.09
N TYR A 77 24.16 6.42 -28.71
CA TYR A 77 22.76 6.77 -28.97
C TYR A 77 21.98 7.13 -27.70
N TYR A 78 22.42 6.65 -26.54
CA TYR A 78 21.69 6.80 -25.28
C TYR A 78 22.57 7.37 -24.18
N SER A 79 22.02 8.33 -23.43
CA SER A 79 22.57 8.79 -22.17
C SER A 79 21.58 8.57 -21.03
N ALA A 80 22.05 8.01 -19.92
CA ALA A 80 21.25 7.78 -18.74
C ALA A 80 21.24 9.03 -17.85
N THR A 81 20.22 9.88 -18.00
CA THR A 81 20.00 11.00 -17.07
C THR A 81 19.04 10.59 -15.97
N THR A 82 19.32 11.00 -14.73
CA THR A 82 18.40 10.79 -13.60
C THR A 82 17.63 12.07 -13.34
N ALA A 83 16.38 12.10 -13.78
CA ALA A 83 15.44 13.15 -13.41
C ALA A 83 14.52 12.64 -12.28
N LEU A 84 14.29 13.49 -11.27
CA LEU A 84 13.30 13.23 -10.24
C LEU A 84 11.91 13.62 -10.76
N VAL A 85 11.37 12.79 -11.65
CA VAL A 85 10.03 12.94 -12.22
C VAL A 85 9.05 11.99 -11.52
N PRO A 86 7.75 12.29 -11.49
CA PRO A 86 6.75 11.46 -10.84
C PRO A 86 6.41 10.21 -11.67
N ASN A 87 7.38 9.32 -11.82
CA ASN A 87 7.31 7.99 -12.45
C ASN A 87 8.70 7.32 -12.36
N SER A 88 9.33 7.37 -11.19
CA SER A 88 10.75 7.00 -11.04
C SER A 88 11.00 5.87 -10.03
N THR A 89 9.95 5.23 -9.51
CA THR A 89 10.07 4.24 -8.42
C THR A 89 11.15 3.18 -8.65
N VAL A 90 11.03 2.41 -9.71
CA VAL A 90 11.86 1.25 -9.99
C VAL A 90 13.20 1.68 -10.56
N ASP A 91 13.21 2.69 -11.44
CA ASP A 91 14.44 3.25 -12.01
C ASP A 91 15.38 3.78 -10.91
N LEU A 92 14.82 4.47 -9.92
CA LEU A 92 15.58 4.96 -8.78
C LEU A 92 16.04 3.80 -7.90
N LEU A 93 15.18 2.80 -7.65
CA LEU A 93 15.57 1.60 -6.90
C LEU A 93 16.72 0.85 -7.59
N TRP A 94 16.67 0.70 -8.91
CA TRP A 94 17.71 0.08 -9.71
C TRP A 94 19.05 0.80 -9.54
N ARG A 95 19.02 2.14 -9.61
CA ARG A 95 20.21 2.96 -9.45
C ARG A 95 20.76 2.95 -8.02
N LEU A 96 19.89 3.10 -7.02
CA LEU A 96 20.28 3.14 -5.60
C LEU A 96 20.84 1.81 -5.10
N THR A 97 20.43 0.69 -5.70
CA THR A 97 20.94 -0.65 -5.36
C THR A 97 22.25 -1.00 -6.07
N GLY A 98 22.74 -0.14 -6.98
CA GLY A 98 24.00 -0.37 -7.68
C GLY A 98 23.97 -1.52 -8.68
N TYR A 99 22.81 -1.79 -9.29
CA TYR A 99 22.65 -2.80 -10.35
C TYR A 99 23.02 -4.24 -9.91
N PRO A 100 22.39 -4.77 -8.84
CA PRO A 100 22.89 -5.94 -8.10
C PRO A 100 22.78 -7.28 -8.85
N VAL A 101 21.92 -7.35 -9.87
CA VAL A 101 21.65 -8.55 -10.69
C VAL A 101 21.31 -8.10 -12.11
N GLY A 102 21.14 -9.01 -13.07
CA GLY A 102 20.66 -8.64 -14.41
C GLY A 102 19.29 -7.93 -14.37
N ALA A 103 19.08 -6.96 -15.26
CA ALA A 103 17.89 -6.11 -15.31
C ALA A 103 16.56 -6.90 -15.36
N GLU A 104 16.53 -8.02 -16.11
CA GLU A 104 15.37 -8.92 -16.17
C GLU A 104 15.05 -9.53 -14.81
N ARG A 105 16.07 -10.08 -14.14
CA ARG A 105 15.92 -10.68 -12.80
C ARG A 105 15.54 -9.63 -11.77
N PHE A 106 16.10 -8.42 -11.88
CA PHE A 106 15.74 -7.30 -11.03
C PHE A 106 14.25 -6.97 -11.18
N SER A 107 13.76 -6.78 -12.40
CA SER A 107 12.35 -6.49 -12.63
C SER A 107 11.43 -7.61 -12.16
N GLN A 108 11.82 -8.88 -12.38
CA GLN A 108 11.07 -10.03 -11.86
C GLN A 108 10.94 -10.00 -10.33
N LEU A 109 12.04 -9.75 -9.61
CA LEU A 109 12.06 -9.67 -8.15
C LEU A 109 11.23 -8.48 -7.65
N VAL A 110 11.30 -7.35 -8.32
CA VAL A 110 10.49 -6.16 -7.98
C VAL A 110 9.00 -6.44 -8.15
N LEU A 111 8.59 -7.11 -9.24
CA LEU A 111 7.20 -7.48 -9.48
C LEU A 111 6.69 -8.51 -8.47
N ALA A 112 7.51 -9.49 -8.09
CA ALA A 112 7.19 -10.43 -7.02
C ALA A 112 7.06 -9.72 -5.66
N GLY A 113 7.97 -8.77 -5.38
CA GLY A 113 7.92 -7.93 -4.20
C GLY A 113 6.66 -7.05 -4.14
N TYR A 114 6.23 -6.50 -5.28
CA TYR A 114 4.97 -5.77 -5.41
C TYR A 114 3.77 -6.64 -4.99
N ALA A 115 3.68 -7.88 -5.50
CA ALA A 115 2.58 -8.78 -5.19
C ALA A 115 2.45 -9.02 -3.67
N VAL A 116 3.57 -9.32 -3.02
CA VAL A 116 3.64 -9.50 -1.57
C VAL A 116 3.28 -8.21 -0.82
N LEU A 117 3.85 -7.08 -1.25
CA LEU A 117 3.67 -5.80 -0.58
C LEU A 117 2.23 -5.29 -0.69
N LEU A 118 1.55 -5.51 -1.81
CA LEU A 118 0.15 -5.14 -1.98
C LEU A 118 -0.75 -5.84 -0.95
N ILE A 119 -0.59 -7.16 -0.81
CA ILE A 119 -1.35 -7.96 0.15
C ILE A 119 -1.03 -7.48 1.57
N ALA A 120 0.26 -7.32 1.89
CA ALA A 120 0.68 -6.84 3.21
C ALA A 120 0.10 -5.45 3.53
N ALA A 121 0.13 -4.52 2.58
CA ALA A 121 -0.39 -3.16 2.75
C ALA A 121 -1.88 -3.15 3.07
N VAL A 122 -2.69 -3.93 2.36
CA VAL A 122 -4.13 -4.05 2.60
C VAL A 122 -4.40 -4.70 3.96
N MET A 123 -3.65 -5.73 4.33
CA MET A 123 -3.76 -6.35 5.65
C MET A 123 -3.37 -5.39 6.79
N VAL A 124 -2.30 -4.59 6.62
CA VAL A 124 -1.89 -3.55 7.57
C VAL A 124 -2.98 -2.50 7.72
N LEU A 125 -3.53 -1.98 6.60
CA LEU A 125 -4.63 -1.02 6.64
C LEU A 125 -5.85 -1.58 7.37
N SER A 126 -6.24 -2.82 7.07
CA SER A 126 -7.32 -3.51 7.78
C SER A 126 -7.04 -3.67 9.27
N ARG A 127 -5.79 -3.98 9.65
CA ARG A 127 -5.38 -4.10 11.06
C ARG A 127 -5.45 -2.75 11.77
N THR A 128 -5.10 -1.67 11.09
CA THR A 128 -5.22 -0.30 11.63
C THR A 128 -6.67 0.08 11.88
N LEU A 129 -7.57 -0.24 10.94
CA LEU A 129 -9.00 0.08 11.06
C LEU A 129 -9.74 -0.76 12.09
N HIS A 130 -9.45 -2.07 12.18
CA HIS A 130 -10.22 -3.00 13.01
C HIS A 130 -9.54 -3.43 14.30
N GLY A 131 -8.32 -2.97 14.56
CA GLY A 131 -7.58 -3.30 15.79
C GLY A 131 -7.07 -4.75 15.87
N ARG A 132 -7.33 -5.61 14.88
CA ARG A 132 -6.93 -7.03 14.84
C ARG A 132 -6.59 -7.49 13.43
N TRP A 133 -5.76 -8.54 13.32
CA TRP A 133 -5.47 -9.17 12.04
C TRP A 133 -6.66 -10.02 11.59
N MET A 134 -7.07 -9.86 10.34
CA MET A 134 -8.21 -10.57 9.74
C MET A 134 -7.72 -11.41 8.56
N VAL A 135 -8.44 -12.49 8.26
CA VAL A 135 -8.15 -13.37 7.11
C VAL A 135 -8.59 -12.71 5.80
N TRP A 136 -9.77 -12.09 5.81
CA TRP A 136 -10.41 -11.51 4.63
C TRP A 136 -9.53 -10.57 3.79
N PRO A 137 -8.72 -9.64 4.36
CA PRO A 137 -7.92 -8.72 3.56
C PRO A 137 -6.86 -9.41 2.69
N ALA A 138 -6.52 -10.69 2.93
CA ALA A 138 -5.64 -11.46 2.05
C ALA A 138 -6.21 -11.68 0.64
N VAL A 139 -7.53 -11.51 0.43
CA VAL A 139 -8.14 -11.55 -0.91
C VAL A 139 -7.66 -10.44 -1.84
N ALA A 140 -6.92 -9.46 -1.32
CA ALA A 140 -6.17 -8.49 -2.13
C ALA A 140 -5.23 -9.17 -3.15
N GLY A 141 -4.85 -10.44 -2.94
CA GLY A 141 -4.12 -11.22 -3.93
C GLY A 141 -4.84 -11.33 -5.29
N LEU A 142 -6.18 -11.29 -5.31
CA LEU A 142 -6.97 -11.37 -6.55
C LEU A 142 -6.78 -10.15 -7.46
N VAL A 143 -6.37 -9.01 -6.92
CA VAL A 143 -6.15 -7.78 -7.70
C VAL A 143 -4.68 -7.57 -8.07
N VAL A 144 -3.78 -8.49 -7.75
CA VAL A 144 -2.36 -8.41 -8.16
C VAL A 144 -2.23 -8.43 -9.68
N PHE A 145 -2.93 -9.34 -10.35
CA PHE A 145 -2.91 -9.49 -11.81
C PHE A 145 -4.00 -8.65 -12.48
N ASN A 146 -4.00 -7.35 -12.22
CA ASN A 146 -4.92 -6.39 -12.84
C ASN A 146 -4.39 -5.88 -14.19
N ALA A 147 -5.18 -5.05 -14.88
CA ALA A 147 -4.80 -4.48 -16.16
C ALA A 147 -3.45 -3.74 -16.13
N SER A 148 -3.17 -2.94 -15.10
CA SER A 148 -1.90 -2.20 -14.97
C SER A 148 -0.69 -3.13 -14.80
N PHE A 149 -0.87 -4.29 -14.17
CA PHE A 149 0.16 -5.32 -14.13
C PHE A 149 0.46 -5.87 -15.53
N PHE A 150 -0.57 -6.26 -16.29
CA PHE A 150 -0.39 -6.77 -17.66
C PHE A 150 0.16 -5.73 -18.64
N TRP A 151 -0.18 -4.45 -18.44
CA TRP A 151 0.43 -3.35 -19.16
C TRP A 151 1.91 -3.13 -18.80
N GLY A 152 2.39 -3.66 -17.67
CA GLY A 152 3.78 -3.53 -17.27
C GLY A 152 4.12 -2.17 -16.68
N PHE A 153 3.15 -1.43 -16.12
CA PHE A 153 3.36 -0.12 -15.49
C PHE A 153 4.10 -0.26 -14.14
N GLN A 154 5.36 -0.68 -14.19
CA GLN A 154 6.11 -1.19 -13.05
C GLN A 154 6.24 -0.15 -11.94
N ASN A 155 6.55 1.10 -12.30
CA ASN A 155 6.64 2.21 -11.35
C ASN A 155 5.30 2.48 -10.64
N PHE A 156 4.19 2.46 -11.39
CA PHE A 156 2.86 2.69 -10.83
C PHE A 156 2.46 1.59 -9.86
N ILE A 157 2.50 0.32 -10.29
CA ILE A 157 2.01 -0.79 -9.47
C ILE A 157 2.85 -0.95 -8.20
N VAL A 158 4.17 -0.76 -8.26
CA VAL A 158 5.05 -0.79 -7.07
C VAL A 158 4.73 0.35 -6.11
N ALA A 159 4.31 1.52 -6.60
CA ALA A 159 3.94 2.66 -5.76
C ALA A 159 2.58 2.51 -5.05
N VAL A 160 1.63 1.77 -5.63
CA VAL A 160 0.26 1.62 -5.07
C VAL A 160 0.25 1.11 -3.62
N PRO A 161 0.95 0.01 -3.25
CA PRO A 161 0.98 -0.45 -1.86
C PRO A 161 1.47 0.60 -0.86
N PHE A 162 2.42 1.45 -1.25
CA PHE A 162 2.92 2.52 -0.39
C PHE A 162 1.87 3.60 -0.14
N SER A 163 0.97 3.86 -1.11
CA SER A 163 -0.16 4.78 -0.87
C SER A 163 -1.16 4.24 0.17
N ILE A 164 -1.38 2.92 0.17
CA ILE A 164 -2.22 2.20 1.15
C ILE A 164 -1.56 2.22 2.52
N LEU A 165 -0.25 1.96 2.60
CA LEU A 165 0.52 2.05 3.84
C LEU A 165 0.57 3.48 4.38
N ALA A 166 0.69 4.49 3.51
CA ALA A 166 0.62 5.89 3.89
C ALA A 166 -0.75 6.24 4.49
N MET A 167 -1.84 5.70 3.94
CA MET A 167 -3.17 5.84 4.54
C MET A 167 -3.26 5.16 5.91
N ALA A 168 -2.70 3.96 6.07
CA ALA A 168 -2.64 3.29 7.37
C ALA A 168 -1.82 4.11 8.39
N LEU A 169 -0.71 4.71 7.96
CA LEU A 169 0.10 5.60 8.79
C LEU A 169 -0.64 6.89 9.15
N TRP A 170 -1.38 7.48 8.20
CA TRP A 170 -2.22 8.65 8.44
C TRP A 170 -3.27 8.37 9.53
N LEU A 171 -3.94 7.21 9.47
CA LEU A 171 -4.93 6.78 10.47
C LEU A 171 -4.29 6.54 11.83
N TRP A 172 -3.07 5.99 11.86
CA TRP A 172 -2.34 5.80 13.12
C TRP A 172 -1.92 7.14 13.76
N LEU A 173 -1.65 8.15 12.95
CA LEU A 173 -1.32 9.51 13.39
C LEU A 173 -2.55 10.39 13.62
N GLU A 174 -3.77 9.83 13.52
CA GLU A 174 -4.99 10.62 13.39
C GLU A 174 -5.22 11.59 14.55
N ASP A 175 -4.93 11.13 15.77
CA ASP A 175 -5.09 11.85 17.04
C ASP A 175 -3.81 12.58 17.48
N ARG A 176 -2.77 12.60 16.64
CA ARG A 176 -1.51 13.26 16.97
C ARG A 176 -1.54 14.76 16.63
N PRO A 177 -0.71 15.58 17.29
CA PRO A 177 -0.61 17.00 16.98
C PRO A 177 -0.31 17.26 15.50
N LEU A 178 -0.90 18.31 14.93
CA LEU A 178 -0.77 18.64 13.51
C LEU A 178 0.69 18.74 13.05
N GLY A 179 1.57 19.34 13.86
CA GLY A 179 2.99 19.45 13.52
C GLY A 179 3.67 18.10 13.30
N LEU A 180 3.38 17.10 14.14
CA LEU A 180 3.91 15.74 14.00
C LEU A 180 3.35 15.06 12.75
N ARG A 181 2.06 15.25 12.47
CA ARG A 181 1.41 14.70 11.28
C ARG A 181 2.06 15.25 10.01
N VAL A 182 2.27 16.55 9.92
CA VAL A 182 2.91 17.21 8.77
C VAL A 182 4.36 16.76 8.64
N ALA A 183 5.12 16.71 9.74
CA ALA A 183 6.52 16.30 9.72
C ALA A 183 6.74 14.86 9.21
N ILE A 184 5.81 13.95 9.48
CA ILE A 184 5.90 12.55 9.01
C ILE A 184 5.27 12.38 7.63
N LEU A 185 4.06 12.90 7.42
CA LEU A 185 3.29 12.67 6.19
C LEU A 185 3.77 13.54 5.01
N GLY A 186 4.40 14.70 5.26
CA GLY A 186 4.98 15.55 4.23
C GLY A 186 6.06 14.82 3.41
N PRO A 187 7.11 14.27 4.06
CA PRO A 187 8.12 13.45 3.38
C PRO A 187 7.53 12.22 2.68
N VAL A 188 6.54 11.54 3.31
CA VAL A 188 5.85 10.39 2.70
C VAL A 188 5.11 10.81 1.42
N ALA A 189 4.41 11.94 1.44
CA ALA A 189 3.72 12.48 0.28
C ALA A 189 4.70 12.87 -0.85
N ALA A 190 5.81 13.52 -0.50
CA ALA A 190 6.86 13.85 -1.47
C ALA A 190 7.49 12.58 -2.09
N LEU A 191 7.74 11.56 -1.27
CA LEU A 191 8.24 10.27 -1.75
C LEU A 191 7.23 9.60 -2.69
N LEU A 192 5.95 9.54 -2.31
CA LEU A 192 4.90 9.00 -3.18
C LEU A 192 4.80 9.75 -4.50
N TYR A 193 4.99 11.08 -4.50
CA TYR A 193 4.99 11.88 -5.72
C TYR A 193 6.15 11.46 -6.65
N ILE A 194 7.37 11.37 -6.12
CA ILE A 194 8.55 10.91 -6.90
C ILE A 194 8.36 9.49 -7.41
N MET A 195 7.80 8.62 -6.57
CA MET A 195 7.47 7.25 -6.96
C MET A 195 6.53 7.25 -8.15
N HIS A 196 5.32 7.79 -7.97
CA HIS A 196 4.34 7.91 -9.04
C HIS A 196 3.23 8.91 -8.68
N PHE A 197 2.92 9.83 -9.59
CA PHE A 197 1.88 10.85 -9.37
C PHE A 197 0.54 10.26 -8.90
N PHE A 198 0.01 9.23 -9.59
CA PHE A 198 -1.24 8.58 -9.19
C PHE A 198 -1.22 7.94 -7.79
N ALA A 199 -0.07 7.43 -7.31
CA ALA A 199 0.01 6.89 -5.96
C ALA A 199 -0.07 8.01 -4.90
N PHE A 200 0.59 9.14 -5.16
CA PHE A 200 0.42 10.36 -4.38
C PHE A 200 -1.04 10.85 -4.39
N ALA A 201 -1.66 10.94 -5.57
CA ALA A 201 -3.04 11.40 -5.71
C ALA A 201 -4.02 10.49 -4.96
N ALA A 202 -3.86 9.17 -5.05
CA ALA A 202 -4.67 8.21 -4.30
C ALA A 202 -4.56 8.43 -2.79
N PHE A 203 -3.34 8.60 -2.26
CA PHE A 203 -3.13 8.93 -0.85
C PHE A 203 -3.77 10.26 -0.47
N ALA A 204 -3.57 11.32 -1.26
CA ALA A 204 -4.11 12.65 -0.99
C ALA A 204 -5.64 12.64 -0.94
N ILE A 205 -6.30 11.95 -1.88
CA ILE A 205 -7.76 11.80 -1.91
C ILE A 205 -8.26 11.05 -0.67
N MET A 206 -7.64 9.92 -0.32
CA MET A 206 -8.02 9.14 0.87
C MET A 206 -7.86 9.95 2.17
N ALA A 207 -6.71 10.62 2.33
CA ALA A 207 -6.39 11.43 3.50
C ALA A 207 -7.30 12.65 3.63
N PHE A 208 -7.56 13.35 2.53
CA PHE A 208 -8.46 14.51 2.51
C PHE A 208 -9.91 14.11 2.78
N GLY A 209 -10.40 13.05 2.13
CA GLY A 209 -11.76 12.55 2.35
C GLY A 209 -12.01 12.16 3.81
N ARG A 210 -11.04 11.48 4.44
CA ARG A 210 -11.11 11.15 5.87
C ARG A 210 -11.02 12.39 6.77
N GLY A 211 -10.25 13.40 6.39
CA GLY A 211 -10.19 14.68 7.10
C GLY A 211 -11.50 15.47 7.03
N ALA A 212 -12.16 15.47 5.87
CA ALA A 212 -13.42 16.19 5.63
C ALA A 212 -14.63 15.52 6.30
N ALA A 213 -14.61 14.20 6.49
CA ALA A 213 -15.67 13.44 7.15
C ALA A 213 -15.63 13.51 8.69
N ARG A 214 -14.80 14.40 9.27
CA ARG A 214 -14.73 14.59 10.72
C ARG A 214 -15.92 15.44 11.20
N PRO A 215 -16.68 15.00 12.22
CA PRO A 215 -17.71 15.80 12.86
C PRO A 215 -17.12 16.98 13.63
#